data_AF-A0A1G8T5K4-F1
#
_entry.id   AF-A0A1G8T5K4-F1
#
_cell.length_a   1.000
_cell.length_b   1.000
_cell.length_c   1.000
_cell.angle_alpha   90.00
_cell.angle_beta   90.00
_cell.angle_gamma   90.00
#
_symmetry.space_group_name_H-M   'P 1'
#
loop_
_entity.id
_entity.type
_entity.pdbx_description
1 polymer ?
#
loop_
_entity_poly.entity_id
_entity_poly.type
_entity_poly.pdbx_seq_one_letter_code
_entity_poly.pdbx_strand_id
1 'polypeptide(L)' 'MTAATSHGYAVPSLAEARATLADALHAGVEELIAACAVIEDQSDDPAEAREACELRERLQAKAPRPRRYPGRRRW' A
#
# COMPACT_ATOMS: atom_id res chain seq x y z
N MET A 1 -44.32 12.10 6.53
CA MET A 1 -43.88 11.45 5.28
C MET A 1 -42.36 11.40 5.30
N THR A 2 -41.78 10.33 5.85
CA THR A 2 -40.32 10.16 5.98
C THR A 2 -39.80 9.50 4.72
N ALA A 3 -39.12 10.28 3.87
CA ALA A 3 -38.44 9.77 2.69
C ALA A 3 -37.28 8.87 3.15
N ALA A 4 -37.45 7.56 3.00
CA ALA A 4 -36.36 6.62 3.17
C ALA A 4 -35.35 6.87 2.04
N THR A 5 -34.20 7.46 2.37
CA THR A 5 -33.08 7.55 1.44
C THR A 5 -32.56 6.13 1.24
N SER A 6 -33.00 5.49 0.17
CA SER A 6 -32.36 4.30 -0.38
C SER A 6 -30.92 4.68 -0.73
N HIS A 7 -29.99 4.41 0.19
CA HIS A 7 -28.57 4.37 -0.14
C HIS A 7 -28.38 3.12 -0.99
N GLY A 8 -28.64 3.26 -2.29
CA GLY A 8 -28.41 2.22 -3.26
C GLY A 8 -26.93 1.90 -3.24
N TYR A 9 -26.57 0.77 -2.64
CA TYR A 9 -25.22 0.24 -2.71
C TYR A 9 -24.99 -0.20 -4.16
N ALA A 10 -24.41 0.68 -4.96
CA ALA A 10 -24.06 0.36 -6.33
C ALA A 10 -22.93 -0.67 -6.29
N VAL A 11 -23.11 -1.78 -7.01
CA VAL A 11 -22.04 -2.76 -7.20
C VAL A 11 -20.95 -2.09 -8.03
N PRO A 12 -19.68 -2.05 -7.56
CA PRO A 12 -18.60 -1.43 -8.30
C PRO A 12 -18.37 -2.15 -9.62
N SER A 13 -18.03 -1.39 -10.65
CA SER A 13 -17.56 -1.94 -11.91
C SER A 13 -16.26 -2.74 -11.71
N LEU A 14 -15.95 -3.63 -12.65
CA LEU A 14 -14.69 -4.38 -12.62
C LEU A 14 -13.46 -3.46 -12.55
N ALA A 15 -13.50 -2.31 -13.21
CA ALA A 15 -12.42 -1.34 -13.20
C ALA A 15 -12.23 -0.71 -11.81
N GLU A 16 -13.33 -0.30 -11.17
CA GLU A 16 -13.32 0.28 -9.82
C GLU A 16 -12.88 -0.76 -8.77
N ALA A 17 -13.34 -2.00 -8.88
CA ALA A 17 -12.92 -3.08 -8.00
C ALA A 17 -11.41 -3.35 -8.12
N ARG A 18 -10.86 -3.34 -9.34
CA ARG A 18 -9.41 -3.50 -9.58
C ARG A 18 -8.60 -2.33 -9.03
N ALA A 19 -9.08 -1.10 -9.18
CA ALA A 19 -8.43 0.08 -8.62
C ALA A 19 -8.41 0.01 -7.09
N THR A 20 -9.55 -0.29 -6.47
CA THR A 20 -9.67 -0.46 -5.01
C THR A 20 -8.71 -1.52 -4.49
N LEU A 21 -8.59 -2.67 -5.17
CA LEU A 21 -7.63 -3.70 -4.81
C LEU A 21 -6.17 -3.23 -4.94
N ALA A 22 -5.84 -2.51 -6.01
CA ALA A 22 -4.49 -1.98 -6.20
C ALA A 22 -4.12 -0.96 -5.10
N ASP A 23 -5.06 -0.08 -4.74
CA ASP A 23 -4.86 0.92 -3.69
C ASP A 23 -4.72 0.27 -2.32
N ALA A 24 -5.59 -0.70 -1.99
CA ALA A 24 -5.52 -1.44 -0.73
C ALA A 24 -4.22 -2.24 -0.60
N LEU A 25 -3.78 -2.89 -1.69
CA LEU A 25 -2.50 -3.60 -1.73
C LEU A 25 -1.32 -2.63 -1.56
N HIS A 26 -1.36 -1.46 -2.20
CA HIS A 26 -0.31 -0.46 -2.05
C HIS A 26 -0.22 0.05 -0.61
N ALA A 27 -1.35 0.44 -0.01
CA ALA A 27 -1.41 0.89 1.37
C ALA A 27 -0.90 -0.19 2.35
N GLY A 28 -1.35 -1.43 2.18
CA GLY A 28 -0.90 -2.55 3.00
C GLY A 28 0.60 -2.82 2.87
N VAL A 29 1.18 -2.67 1.67
CA VAL A 29 2.64 -2.81 1.49
C VAL A 29 3.41 -1.70 2.20
N GLU A 30 2.95 -0.45 2.14
CA GLU A 30 3.59 0.66 2.86
C GLU A 30 3.52 0.47 4.38
N GLU A 31 2.38 0.02 4.92
CA GLU A 31 2.22 -0.32 6.34
C GLU A 31 3.16 -1.46 6.77
N LEU A 32 3.31 -2.49 5.95
CA LEU A 32 4.26 -3.59 6.22
C LEU A 32 5.71 -3.11 6.24
N ILE A 33 6.10 -2.23 5.31
CA ILE A 33 7.45 -1.62 5.30
C ILE A 33 7.68 -0.83 6.59
N ALA A 34 6.70 -0.05 7.04
CA ALA A 34 6.77 0.70 8.28
C ALA A 34 6.88 -0.21 9.51
N ALA A 35 6.10 -1.29 9.56
CA ALA A 35 6.18 -2.28 10.64
C ALA A 35 7.56 -2.95 10.69
N CYS A 36 8.13 -3.33 9.54
CA CYS A 36 9.47 -3.89 9.49
C CYS A 36 10.53 -2.90 10.01
N ALA A 37 10.40 -1.62 9.70
CA ALA A 37 11.34 -0.60 10.21
C ALA A 37 11.26 -0.46 11.75
N VAL A 38 10.07 -0.57 12.32
CA VAL A 38 9.89 -0.56 13.79
C VAL A 38 10.54 -1.78 14.44
N ILE A 39 10.34 -2.98 13.86
CA ILE A 39 10.93 -4.22 14.38
C ILE A 39 12.46 -4.19 14.27
N GLU A 40 13.00 -3.73 13.15
CA GLU A 40 14.44 -3.57 12.94
C GLU A 40 15.08 -2.63 13.98
N ASP A 41 14.38 -1.58 14.39
CA ASP A 41 14.85 -0.57 15.35
C ASP A 41 14.67 -0.99 16.82
N GLN A 42 13.59 -1.71 17.13
CA GLN A 42 13.14 -1.95 18.51
C GLN A 42 13.26 -3.39 18.99
N SER A 43 13.59 -4.35 18.13
CA SER A 43 13.78 -5.74 18.57
C SER A 43 15.10 -5.93 19.30
N ASP A 44 15.03 -6.57 20.46
CA ASP A 44 16.19 -7.04 21.22
C ASP A 44 16.78 -8.34 20.65
N ASP A 45 16.08 -9.02 19.73
CA ASP A 45 16.57 -10.22 19.05
C ASP A 45 17.24 -9.83 17.71
N PRO A 46 18.57 -10.02 17.59
CA PRO A 46 19.29 -9.67 16.36
C PRO A 46 18.86 -10.51 15.15
N ALA A 47 18.31 -11.70 15.34
CA ALA A 47 17.76 -12.50 14.24
C ALA A 47 16.46 -11.89 13.71
N GLU A 48 15.56 -11.49 14.61
CA GLU A 48 14.28 -10.84 14.26
C GLU A 48 14.52 -9.49 13.56
N ALA A 49 15.40 -8.65 14.09
CA ALA A 49 15.76 -7.38 13.46
C ALA A 49 16.33 -7.57 12.05
N ARG A 50 17.16 -8.61 11.85
CA ARG A 50 17.71 -8.95 10.53
C ARG A 50 16.64 -9.44 9.57
N GLU A 51 15.75 -10.32 10.02
CA GLU A 51 14.64 -10.81 9.19
C GLU A 51 13.70 -9.68 8.77
N ALA A 52 13.43 -8.73 9.67
CA ALA A 52 12.66 -7.53 9.38
C ALA A 52 13.35 -6.65 8.34
N CYS A 53 14.67 -6.44 8.44
CA CYS A 53 15.47 -5.72 7.45
C CYS A 53 15.39 -6.38 6.06
N GLU A 54 15.64 -7.70 5.98
CA GLU A 54 15.61 -8.45 4.71
C GLU A 54 14.20 -8.43 4.07
N LEU A 55 13.14 -8.54 4.88
CA LEU A 55 11.76 -8.43 4.40
C LEU A 55 11.45 -7.03 3.89
N ARG A 56 11.87 -5.98 4.61
CA ARG A 56 11.71 -4.58 4.22
C ARG A 56 12.32 -4.30 2.85
N GLU A 57 13.55 -4.75 2.62
CA GLU A 57 14.24 -4.60 1.33
C GLU A 57 13.48 -5.30 0.19
N ARG A 58 12.97 -6.51 0.44
CA ARG A 58 12.18 -7.27 -0.56
C ARG A 58 10.86 -6.59 -0.89
N LEU A 59 10.19 -5.99 0.10
CA LEU A 59 8.96 -5.23 -0.11
C LEU A 59 9.24 -3.94 -0.89
N GLN A 60 10.30 -3.21 -0.55
CA GLN A 60 10.71 -1.98 -1.28
C GLN A 60 11.15 -2.26 -2.73
N ALA A 61 11.79 -3.40 -2.99
CA ALA A 61 12.15 -3.81 -4.34
C ALA A 61 10.92 -4.15 -5.22
N LYS A 62 9.84 -4.62 -4.59
CA LYS A 62 8.58 -5.00 -5.25
C LYS A 62 7.56 -3.86 -5.31
N ALA A 63 7.69 -2.85 -4.45
CA ALA A 63 6.84 -1.67 -4.47
C ALA A 63 6.94 -1.04 -5.87
N PRO A 64 5.80 -0.86 -6.57
CA PRO A 64 5.81 -0.26 -7.90
C PRO A 64 6.40 1.14 -7.76
N ARG A 65 7.61 1.36 -8.30
CA ARG A 65 8.18 2.71 -8.36
C ARG A 65 7.14 3.61 -9.02
N PRO A 66 6.86 4.81 -8.47
CA PRO A 66 6.03 5.77 -9.18
C PRO A 66 6.66 5.93 -10.56
N ARG A 67 5.88 5.65 -11.61
CA ARG A 67 6.31 5.82 -13.00
C ARG A 67 6.80 7.26 -13.12
N ARG A 68 8.12 7.47 -13.10
CA ARG A 68 8.72 8.72 -13.51
C ARG A 68 8.39 8.85 -14.99
N TYR A 69 7.33 9.58 -15.32
CA TYR A 69 7.09 9.99 -16.70
C TYR A 69 8.26 10.89 -17.11
N PRO A 70 9.08 10.51 -18.10
CA PRO A 70 10.11 11.39 -18.64
C PRO A 70 9.40 12.37 -19.56
N GLY A 71 8.83 13.46 -19.02
CA GLY A 71 8.11 14.38 -19.89
C GLY A 71 7.22 15.40 -19.22
N ARG A 72 7.76 16.24 -18.33
CA ARG A 72 7.31 17.64 -18.21
C ARG A 72 8.50 18.54 -17.88
N ARG A 73 9.34 18.83 -18.88
CA ARG A 73 9.83 20.20 -19.02
C ARG A 73 8.68 20.97 -19.68
N ARG A 74 8.03 21.85 -18.92
CA ARG A 74 7.23 22.93 -19.50
C ARG A 74 8.09 24.19 -19.43
N TRP A 75 8.06 24.87 -20.58
CA TRP A 75 8.63 26.17 -20.92
C TRP A 75 8.56 27.20 -19.81
#